data_AF-A0A3M1Z6X7-F1
#
_entry.id   AF-A0A3M1Z6X7-F1
#
_cell.length_a   1.000
_cell.length_b   1.000
_cell.length_c   1.000
_cell.angle_alpha   90.00
_cell.angle_beta   90.00
_cell.angle_gamma   90.00
#
_symmetry.space_group_name_H-M   'P 1'
#
loop_
_entity.id
_entity.type
_entity.pdbx_description
1 polymer ?
#
loop_
_entity_poly.entity_id
_entity_poly.type
_entity_poly.pdbx_seq_one_letter_code
_entity_poly.pdbx_strand_id
1 'polypeptide(L)'
;MANKKKNKWTRRAFMVTGGIVGGGLVVGLGGMMYVNKKIKEYTGEGFGEGTSLNAWIRIAPDNTVTMAVPRSEMGQGVYTSMPMLMAEELEVDMSTIHLVHPQPESPYANPFLMVNKPRDVYHGLNIMEKILS
;
A
#
# COMPACT_ATOMS: atom_id res chain seq x y z
N MET A 1 1.86 20.29 62.28
CA MET A 1 1.15 19.55 61.20
C MET A 1 1.07 20.43 59.96
N ALA A 2 1.85 20.12 58.92
CA ALA A 2 1.90 20.92 57.70
C ALA A 2 0.75 20.55 56.74
N ASN A 3 -0.10 21.53 56.41
CA ASN A 3 -1.25 21.34 55.52
C ASN A 3 -0.77 21.28 54.06
N LYS A 4 -0.67 20.08 53.51
CA LYS A 4 -0.26 19.81 52.12
C LYS A 4 -1.40 20.25 51.18
N LYS A 5 -1.29 21.45 50.59
CA LYS A 5 -2.24 21.96 49.59
C LYS A 5 -2.36 20.94 48.45
N LYS A 6 -3.54 20.32 48.30
CA LYS A 6 -3.86 19.42 47.19
C LYS A 6 -3.85 20.24 45.89
N ASN A 7 -2.97 19.92 44.95
CA ASN A 7 -2.93 20.55 43.62
C ASN A 7 -4.25 20.30 42.90
N LYS A 8 -5.11 21.33 42.85
CA LYS A 8 -6.37 21.30 42.11
C LYS A 8 -6.06 21.59 40.66
N TRP A 9 -6.33 20.64 39.77
CA TRP A 9 -6.22 20.84 38.33
C TRP A 9 -7.03 22.06 37.90
N THR A 10 -6.37 23.02 37.23
CA THR A 10 -7.04 24.19 36.69
C THR A 10 -7.90 23.78 35.49
N ARG A 11 -9.09 24.37 35.32
CA ARG A 11 -9.97 24.10 34.15
C ARG A 11 -9.23 24.23 32.82
N ARG A 12 -8.31 25.20 32.73
CA ARG A 12 -7.40 25.38 31.58
C ARG A 12 -6.47 24.21 31.37
N ALA A 13 -5.87 23.68 32.43
CA ALA A 13 -5.01 22.50 32.36
C ALA A 13 -5.82 21.27 31.89
N PHE A 14 -7.03 21.09 32.41
CA PHE A 14 -7.93 20.03 31.97
C PHE A 14 -8.29 20.15 30.47
N MET A 15 -8.68 21.33 29.99
CA MET A 15 -9.03 21.54 28.59
C MET A 15 -7.82 21.38 27.65
N VAL A 16 -6.65 21.87 28.05
CA VAL A 16 -5.42 21.75 27.25
C VAL A 16 -4.98 20.29 27.18
N THR A 17 -4.92 19.60 28.31
CA THR A 17 -4.55 18.17 28.33
C THR A 17 -5.57 17.32 27.58
N GLY A 18 -6.86 17.57 27.76
CA GLY A 18 -7.93 16.88 27.01
C GLY A 18 -7.84 17.13 25.51
N GLY A 19 -7.54 18.36 25.09
CA GLY A 19 -7.34 18.72 23.68
C GLY A 19 -6.13 18.03 23.05
N ILE A 20 -5.00 17.97 23.77
CA ILE A 20 -3.79 17.29 23.29
C ILE A 20 -4.03 15.77 23.19
N VAL A 21 -4.61 15.16 24.21
CA VAL A 21 -4.88 13.70 24.21
C VAL A 21 -5.92 13.35 23.14
N GLY A 22 -7.01 14.12 23.05
CA GLY A 22 -8.05 13.91 22.04
C GLY A 22 -7.53 14.13 20.62
N GLY A 23 -6.77 15.20 20.39
CA GLY A 23 -6.14 15.49 19.10
C GLY A 23 -5.14 14.43 18.69
N GLY A 24 -4.28 13.99 19.61
CA GLY A 24 -3.32 12.91 19.37
C GLY A 24 -3.99 11.59 19.01
N LEU A 25 -5.09 11.24 19.69
CA LEU A 25 -5.87 10.03 19.39
C LEU A 25 -6.57 10.11 18.03
N VAL A 26 -7.13 11.26 17.67
CA VAL A 26 -7.74 11.47 16.34
C VAL A 26 -6.70 11.37 15.23
N VAL A 27 -5.51 11.96 15.41
CA VAL A 27 -4.42 11.84 14.44
C VAL A 27 -3.90 10.40 14.37
N GLY A 28 -3.73 9.74 15.52
CA GLY A 28 -3.25 8.36 15.57
C GLY A 28 -4.21 7.38 14.89
N LEU A 29 -5.49 7.38 15.27
CA LEU A 29 -6.50 6.48 14.71
C LEU A 29 -6.88 6.88 13.27
N GLY A 30 -7.10 8.16 13.03
CA GLY A 30 -7.47 8.69 11.71
C GLY A 30 -6.34 8.52 10.69
N GLY A 31 -5.10 8.80 11.10
CA GLY A 31 -3.90 8.59 10.30
C GLY A 31 -3.70 7.12 9.97
N MET A 32 -3.79 6.22 10.96
CA MET A 32 -3.68 4.78 10.74
C MET A 32 -4.79 4.25 9.82
N MET A 33 -6.04 4.71 10.00
CA MET A 33 -7.15 4.34 9.12
C MET A 33 -6.93 4.82 7.68
N TYR A 34 -6.43 6.04 7.49
CA TYR A 34 -6.12 6.59 6.18
C TYR A 34 -5.00 5.81 5.49
N VAL A 35 -3.91 5.53 6.20
CA VAL A 35 -2.78 4.75 5.69
C VAL A 35 -3.23 3.33 5.34
N ASN A 36 -3.97 2.66 6.21
CA ASN A 36 -4.50 1.31 5.94
C ASN A 36 -5.43 1.29 4.73
N LYS A 37 -6.27 2.32 4.55
CA LYS A 37 -7.11 2.45 3.36
C LYS A 37 -6.28 2.63 2.09
N LYS A 38 -5.24 3.45 2.14
CA LYS A 38 -4.34 3.68 1.01
C LYS A 38 -3.52 2.44 0.68
N ILE A 39 -2.99 1.73 1.67
CA ILE A 39 -2.31 0.45 1.47
C ILE A 39 -3.25 -0.54 0.78
N LYS A 40 -4.49 -0.69 1.28
CA LYS A 40 -5.52 -1.55 0.66
C LYS A 40 -5.86 -1.19 -0.79
N GLU A 41 -5.66 0.05 -1.21
CA GLU A 41 -5.87 0.48 -2.60
C GLU A 41 -4.79 -0.08 -3.54
N TYR A 42 -3.57 -0.29 -3.02
CA TYR A 42 -2.42 -0.75 -3.79
C TYR A 42 -2.06 -2.22 -3.54
N THR A 43 -2.61 -2.84 -2.50
CA THR A 43 -2.44 -4.26 -2.18
C THR A 43 -3.63 -5.07 -2.69
N GLY A 44 -3.37 -6.11 -3.48
CA GLY A 44 -4.37 -7.13 -3.80
C GLY A 44 -4.39 -8.25 -2.76
N GLU A 45 -5.51 -8.96 -2.67
CA GLU A 45 -5.60 -10.24 -1.94
C GLU A 45 -4.96 -11.39 -2.74
N GLY A 46 -4.42 -11.10 -3.93
CA GLY A 46 -3.88 -12.08 -4.89
C GLY A 46 -2.78 -13.01 -4.39
N PHE A 47 -2.27 -12.81 -3.17
CA PHE A 47 -1.32 -13.70 -2.49
C PHE A 47 -1.92 -14.53 -1.34
N GLY A 48 -3.22 -14.42 -1.07
CA GLY A 48 -3.89 -14.98 0.11
C GLY A 48 -3.77 -14.08 1.35
N GLU A 49 -3.95 -14.66 2.54
CA GLU A 49 -3.84 -13.93 3.81
C GLU A 49 -2.41 -13.39 4.05
N GLY A 50 -2.28 -12.11 4.40
CA GLY A 50 -1.00 -11.48 4.77
C GLY A 50 -0.89 -10.01 4.39
N THR A 51 0.12 -9.32 4.94
CA THR A 51 0.46 -7.95 4.56
C THR A 51 1.31 -7.95 3.30
N SER A 52 0.75 -7.51 2.18
CA SER A 52 1.51 -7.29 0.94
C SER A 52 2.01 -5.86 0.83
N LEU A 53 3.13 -5.64 0.16
CA LEU A 53 3.64 -4.29 -0.15
C LEU A 53 2.81 -3.63 -1.25
N ASN A 54 2.47 -4.42 -2.27
CA ASN A 54 1.60 -4.03 -3.37
C ASN A 54 0.90 -5.29 -3.95
N ALA A 55 0.12 -5.15 -5.01
CA ALA A 55 -0.52 -6.29 -5.67
C ALA A 55 0.46 -7.23 -6.38
N TRP A 56 1.71 -6.84 -6.64
CA TRP A 56 2.62 -7.59 -7.52
C TRP A 56 3.73 -8.35 -6.79
N ILE A 57 4.11 -7.90 -5.59
CA ILE A 57 5.23 -8.43 -4.81
C ILE A 57 4.84 -8.46 -3.32
N ARG A 58 5.09 -9.60 -2.68
CA ARG A 58 5.01 -9.81 -1.23
C ARG A 58 6.35 -10.30 -0.71
N ILE A 59 6.85 -9.69 0.35
CA ILE A 59 8.02 -10.19 1.08
C ILE A 59 7.51 -10.63 2.46
N ALA A 60 7.58 -11.93 2.72
CA ALA A 60 7.15 -12.50 3.99
C ALA A 60 8.23 -12.32 5.07
N PRO A 61 7.85 -12.36 6.36
CA PRO A 61 8.81 -12.19 7.48
C PRO A 61 9.92 -13.26 7.53
N ASP A 62 9.74 -14.39 6.85
CA ASP A 62 10.72 -15.47 6.69
C ASP A 62 11.66 -15.26 5.49
N ASN A 63 11.62 -14.07 4.87
CA ASN A 63 12.33 -13.67 3.65
C ASN A 63 11.88 -14.39 2.38
N THR A 64 10.74 -15.08 2.39
CA THR A 64 10.15 -15.62 1.18
C THR A 64 9.59 -14.48 0.32
N VAL A 65 10.05 -14.38 -0.93
CA VAL A 65 9.56 -13.39 -1.89
C VAL A 65 8.52 -14.04 -2.79
N THR A 66 7.31 -13.50 -2.83
CA THR A 66 6.24 -13.96 -3.72
C THR A 66 5.98 -12.91 -4.80
N MET A 67 5.96 -13.32 -6.06
CA MET A 67 5.67 -12.46 -7.21
C MET A 67 4.40 -12.92 -7.92
N ALA A 68 3.47 -12.00 -8.16
CA ALA A 68 2.25 -12.27 -8.90
C ALA A 68 2.45 -12.08 -10.41
N VAL A 69 2.10 -13.10 -11.20
CA VAL A 69 2.09 -13.02 -12.66
C VAL A 69 0.71 -13.45 -13.18
N PRO A 70 -0.23 -12.51 -13.41
CA PRO A 70 -1.61 -12.81 -13.81
C PRO A 70 -1.73 -13.22 -15.29
N ARG A 71 -0.66 -13.09 -16.07
CA ARG A 71 -0.66 -13.44 -17.50
C ARG A 71 -0.04 -14.80 -17.69
N SER A 72 -0.69 -15.64 -18.49
CA SER A 72 -0.10 -16.90 -18.91
C SER A 72 1.02 -16.63 -19.91
N GLU A 73 2.18 -17.19 -19.64
CA GLU A 73 3.29 -17.26 -20.59
C GLU A 73 3.14 -18.49 -21.50
N MET A 74 3.59 -18.39 -22.76
CA MET A 74 3.56 -19.46 -23.78
C MET A 74 4.92 -19.61 -24.47
N GLY A 75 6.03 -19.51 -23.73
CA GLY A 75 7.40 -19.63 -24.27
C GLY A 75 8.11 -18.30 -24.57
N GLN A 76 7.65 -17.20 -23.96
CA GLN A 76 8.27 -15.88 -24.07
C GLN A 76 9.39 -15.68 -23.03
N GLY A 77 9.50 -16.58 -22.05
CA GLY A 77 10.50 -16.55 -20.99
C GLY A 77 10.21 -15.59 -19.83
N VAL A 78 8.97 -15.12 -19.67
CA VAL A 78 8.58 -14.19 -18.59
C VAL A 78 8.76 -14.82 -17.21
N TYR A 79 8.43 -16.10 -17.05
CA TYR A 79 8.61 -16.79 -15.76
C TYR A 79 10.08 -17.02 -15.39
N THR A 80 11.00 -16.84 -16.34
CA THR A 80 12.44 -17.00 -16.09
C THR A 80 13.12 -15.65 -15.92
N SER A 81 12.88 -14.70 -16.82
CA SER A 81 13.55 -13.39 -16.80
C SER A 81 13.09 -12.51 -15.65
N MET A 82 11.79 -12.53 -15.34
CA MET A 82 11.21 -11.64 -14.34
C MET A 82 11.73 -11.90 -12.92
N PRO A 83 11.78 -13.15 -12.42
CA PRO A 83 12.33 -13.39 -11.09
C PRO A 83 13.85 -13.21 -11.05
N MET A 84 14.58 -13.41 -12.16
CA MET A 84 16.03 -13.13 -12.19
C MET A 84 16.31 -11.64 -11.98
N LEU A 85 15.58 -10.77 -12.68
CA LEU A 85 15.70 -9.31 -12.50
C LEU A 85 15.32 -8.89 -11.07
N MET A 86 14.32 -9.54 -10.48
CA MET A 86 13.92 -9.27 -9.10
C MET A 86 14.98 -9.72 -8.08
N ALA A 87 15.59 -10.88 -8.30
CA ALA A 87 16.68 -11.38 -7.45
C ALA A 87 17.88 -10.43 -7.48
N GLU A 88 18.21 -9.90 -8.66
CA GLU A 88 19.28 -8.91 -8.84
C GLU A 88 18.98 -7.59 -8.10
N GLU A 89 17.78 -7.04 -8.25
CA GLU A 89 17.42 -5.75 -7.60
C GLU A 89 17.31 -5.86 -6.08
N LEU A 90 16.85 -7.00 -5.56
CA LEU A 90 16.69 -7.22 -4.13
C LEU A 90 17.94 -7.81 -3.46
N GLU A 91 18.99 -8.14 -4.22
CA GLU A 91 20.20 -8.83 -3.76
C GLU A 91 19.87 -10.13 -2.97
N VAL A 92 18.90 -10.92 -3.45
CA VAL A 92 18.47 -12.18 -2.81
C VAL A 92 18.78 -13.40 -3.68
N ASP A 93 18.87 -14.57 -3.03
CA ASP A 93 18.99 -15.83 -3.77
C ASP A 93 17.70 -16.13 -4.54
N MET A 94 17.84 -16.51 -5.81
CA MET A 94 16.73 -16.82 -6.72
C MET A 94 15.79 -17.90 -6.17
N SER A 95 16.28 -18.84 -5.36
CA SER A 95 15.48 -19.91 -4.75
C SER A 95 14.45 -19.41 -3.74
N THR A 96 14.59 -18.16 -3.26
CA THR A 96 13.65 -17.53 -2.33
C THR A 96 12.44 -16.89 -3.02
N ILE A 97 12.45 -16.83 -4.36
CA ILE A 97 11.40 -16.18 -5.15
C ILE A 97 10.42 -17.22 -5.68
N HIS A 98 9.14 -17.03 -5.35
CA HIS A 98 8.04 -17.88 -5.81
C HIS A 98 7.07 -17.10 -6.68
N LEU A 99 6.82 -17.62 -7.88
CA LEU A 99 5.80 -17.10 -8.78
C LEU A 99 4.44 -17.68 -8.44
N VAL A 100 3.42 -16.83 -8.42
CA VAL A 100 2.02 -17.24 -8.26
C VAL A 100 1.15 -16.62 -9.34
N HIS A 101 0.12 -17.38 -9.72
CA HIS A 101 -1.00 -16.84 -10.46
C HIS A 101 -2.01 -16.27 -9.46
N PRO A 102 -2.15 -14.94 -9.37
CA PRO A 102 -3.06 -14.34 -8.42
C PRO A 102 -4.52 -14.57 -8.81
N GLN A 103 -5.41 -14.43 -7.83
CA GLN A 103 -6.86 -14.38 -8.09
C GLN A 103 -7.21 -13.18 -8.98
N PRO A 104 -8.26 -13.29 -9.83
CA PRO A 104 -8.66 -12.21 -10.71
C PRO A 104 -9.25 -11.04 -9.91
N GLU A 105 -8.44 -10.01 -9.69
CA GLU A 105 -8.79 -8.78 -8.97
C GLU A 105 -8.55 -7.54 -9.83
N SER A 106 -9.11 -6.40 -9.41
CA SER A 106 -8.98 -5.12 -10.12
C SER A 106 -7.53 -4.72 -10.43
N PRO A 107 -6.52 -4.93 -9.55
CA PRO A 107 -5.13 -4.57 -9.85
C PRO A 107 -4.51 -5.37 -11.01
N TYR A 108 -4.97 -6.61 -11.25
CA TYR A 108 -4.44 -7.48 -12.30
C TYR A 108 -5.20 -7.38 -13.62
N ALA A 109 -6.30 -6.65 -13.61
CA ALA A 109 -7.16 -6.54 -14.76
C ALA A 109 -6.55 -5.66 -15.86
N ASN A 110 -6.86 -5.97 -17.12
CA ASN A 110 -6.42 -5.13 -18.22
C ASN A 110 -7.29 -3.86 -18.29
N PRO A 111 -6.77 -2.65 -18.04
CA PRO A 111 -7.58 -1.44 -18.13
C PRO A 111 -8.12 -1.23 -19.54
N PHE A 112 -7.42 -1.66 -20.59
CA PHE A 112 -7.91 -1.56 -21.97
C PHE A 112 -9.15 -2.42 -22.23
N LEU A 113 -9.27 -3.58 -21.56
CA LEU A 113 -10.43 -4.47 -21.71
C LEU A 113 -11.56 -4.13 -20.73
N MET A 114 -11.22 -3.66 -19.53
CA MET A 114 -12.20 -3.36 -18.47
C MET A 114 -12.86 -2.00 -18.64
N VAL A 115 -12.13 -1.04 -19.18
CA VAL A 115 -12.59 0.35 -19.31
C VAL A 115 -12.72 0.64 -20.80
N ASN A 116 -13.96 0.58 -21.30
CA ASN A 116 -14.30 1.10 -22.63
C ASN A 116 -14.36 2.64 -22.62
N LYS A 117 -13.32 3.27 -22.07
CA LYS A 117 -13.05 4.70 -22.23
C LYS A 117 -11.70 4.81 -22.92
N PRO A 118 -11.56 5.67 -23.95
CA PRO A 118 -10.28 5.93 -24.56
C PRO A 118 -9.28 6.34 -23.46
N ARG A 119 -8.04 5.84 -23.54
CA ARG A 119 -6.98 6.21 -22.60
C ARG A 119 -6.86 7.73 -22.60
N ASP A 120 -7.19 8.39 -21.49
CA ASP A 120 -6.95 9.81 -21.33
C ASP A 120 -5.46 10.01 -21.04
N VAL A 121 -4.69 10.15 -22.12
CA VAL A 121 -3.24 10.41 -22.07
C VAL A 121 -2.94 11.73 -21.32
N TYR A 122 -3.96 12.57 -21.15
CA TYR A 122 -3.87 13.89 -20.52
C TYR A 122 -4.37 13.92 -19.07
N HIS A 123 -4.56 12.77 -18.41
CA HIS A 123 -5.07 12.70 -17.03
C HIS A 123 -4.19 13.43 -16.00
N GLY A 124 -2.91 13.68 -16.32
CA GLY A 124 -1.97 14.43 -15.48
C GLY A 124 -1.81 15.91 -15.85
N LEU A 125 -2.45 16.38 -16.93
CA LEU A 125 -2.29 17.75 -17.43
C LEU A 125 -3.41 18.63 -16.92
N ASN A 126 -3.07 19.87 -16.59
CA ASN A 126 -4.04 20.89 -16.24
C ASN A 126 -4.86 21.27 -17.48
N ILE A 127 -6.04 21.88 -17.27
CA ILE A 127 -6.95 22.28 -18.36
C ILE A 127 -6.23 23.11 -19.44
N MET A 128 -5.32 24.00 -19.04
CA MET A 128 -4.56 24.84 -19.97
C MET A 128 -3.55 24.05 -20.79
N GLU A 129 -2.93 23.03 -20.21
CA GLU A 129 -1.97 22.17 -20.91
C GLU A 129 -2.69 21.20 -21.86
N LYS A 130 -3.90 20.76 -21.48
CA LYS A 130 -4.77 19.93 -22.33
C LYS A 130 -5.33 20.66 -23.55
N ILE A 131 -5.45 21.99 -23.49
CA ILE A 131 -5.87 22.82 -24.64
C ILE A 131 -4.71 23.03 -25.64
N LEU A 132 -3.46 22.97 -25.17
CA LEU A 132 -2.27 23.24 -25.98
C LEU A 132 -1.64 22.00 -26.61
N SER A 133 -2.06 20.80 -26.20
CA SER A 133 -1.60 19.50 -26.69
C SER A 133 -2.49 18.91 -27.77
#